data_AF-G8SEY2-F1
#
_entry.id   AF-G8SEY2-F1
#
_cell.length_a   1.000
_cell.length_b   1.000
_cell.length_c   1.000
_cell.angle_alpha   90.00
_cell.angle_beta   90.00
_cell.angle_gamma   90.00
#
_symmetry.space_group_name_H-M   'P 1'
#
loop_
_entity.id
_entity.type
_entity.pdbx_description
1 polymer ?
#
loop_
_entity_poly.entity_id
_entity_poly.type
_entity_poly.pdbx_seq_one_letter_code
_entity_poly.pdbx_strand_id
1 'polypeptide(L)'
;MSAATDRWAAQPGPRKVLTAVRELLQERRTGNGVIVRVELTATQRAQVARYLGVAWDTSGQPVTLGRLRAALLRAGDDLLDLLTRTGGAIEDVRGRRDEAAARAAARIDAAYTGLTTAGLPDHAVRLARKRRWLGTDPETATRRSDDLQHLWQALPGTGRPLAEIANSLYGDPHRLDRDHDLGRAAARLLAAAAAAADDDAAFAADTALTADRWRQVWSQYGIGCDEVSATVLVLNLPLIGKAPAARIAGAAAVHGEPVWLTSRSLRGDWTPGPDLTVVRVCENPAVAEAAADRLGSACLPLVCIYGRPSSAAWTLLRGLAADGVRLRVTADRDAAGRGFLTEMLALPGATEWLPDADGLYEEARLEALVADLDPITRAAGDRDDHGEGLLPGPDPKPTMGFD
;
A
#
# COMPACT_ATOMS: atom_id res chain seq x y z
N MET A 1 -45.98 -28.59 36.79
CA MET A 1 -46.39 -27.19 36.59
C MET A 1 -47.40 -26.80 37.65
N SER A 2 -47.13 -25.82 38.51
CA SER A 2 -48.02 -25.50 39.63
C SER A 2 -48.64 -24.12 39.49
N ALA A 3 -49.97 -24.06 39.37
CA ALA A 3 -50.74 -22.81 39.42
C ALA A 3 -50.47 -22.00 40.71
N ALA A 4 -49.92 -22.65 41.76
CA ALA A 4 -49.48 -21.97 42.98
C ALA A 4 -48.18 -21.19 42.78
N THR A 5 -47.24 -21.67 41.97
CA THR A 5 -45.98 -20.95 41.64
C THR A 5 -46.29 -19.71 40.82
N ASP A 6 -47.23 -19.79 39.89
CA ASP A 6 -47.60 -18.64 39.04
C ASP A 6 -48.26 -17.53 39.87
N ARG A 7 -49.16 -17.90 40.78
CA ARG A 7 -49.76 -16.95 41.75
C ARG A 7 -48.73 -16.37 42.71
N TRP A 8 -47.70 -17.13 43.06
CA TRP A 8 -46.57 -16.62 43.85
C TRP A 8 -45.74 -15.63 43.04
N ALA A 9 -45.35 -15.98 41.82
CA ALA A 9 -44.57 -15.13 40.92
C ALA A 9 -45.27 -13.80 40.58
N ALA A 10 -46.61 -13.79 40.54
CA ALA A 10 -47.41 -12.58 40.33
C ALA A 10 -47.41 -11.59 41.52
N GLN A 11 -46.97 -12.01 42.72
CA GLN A 11 -46.91 -11.12 43.88
C GLN A 11 -45.80 -10.07 43.74
N PRO A 12 -45.94 -8.87 44.32
CA PRO A 12 -44.98 -7.77 44.15
C PRO A 12 -43.52 -8.12 44.47
N GLY A 13 -43.27 -8.84 45.57
CA GLY A 13 -41.92 -9.26 45.98
C GLY A 13 -41.28 -10.25 45.01
N PRO A 14 -41.90 -11.43 44.78
CA PRO A 14 -41.42 -12.41 43.81
C PRO A 14 -41.25 -11.85 42.41
N ARG A 15 -42.19 -11.03 41.91
CA ARG A 15 -42.08 -10.38 40.61
C ARG A 15 -40.82 -9.52 40.51
N LYS A 16 -40.52 -8.72 41.55
CA LYS A 16 -39.31 -7.87 41.59
C LYS A 16 -38.03 -8.72 41.56
N VAL A 17 -37.98 -9.83 42.29
CA VAL A 17 -36.86 -10.78 42.27
C VAL A 17 -36.71 -11.41 40.87
N LEU A 18 -37.80 -11.93 40.30
CA LEU A 18 -37.79 -12.61 39.00
C LEU A 18 -37.42 -11.68 37.84
N THR A 19 -37.82 -10.40 37.87
CA THR A 19 -37.35 -9.39 36.91
C THR A 19 -35.83 -9.21 36.98
N ALA A 20 -35.27 -9.04 38.19
CA ALA A 20 -33.82 -8.89 38.34
C ALA A 20 -33.07 -10.19 37.96
N VAL A 21 -33.65 -11.36 38.21
CA VAL A 21 -33.11 -12.65 37.75
C VAL A 21 -33.10 -12.72 36.23
N ARG A 22 -34.18 -12.28 35.56
CA ARG A 22 -34.23 -12.23 34.09
C ARG A 22 -33.09 -11.39 33.53
N GLU A 23 -32.86 -10.19 34.05
CA GLU A 23 -31.74 -9.33 33.63
C GLU A 23 -30.38 -10.01 33.83
N LEU A 24 -30.18 -10.70 34.96
CA LEU A 24 -28.95 -11.46 35.22
C LEU A 24 -28.74 -12.58 34.18
N LEU A 25 -29.78 -13.33 33.85
CA LEU A 25 -29.70 -14.42 32.88
C LEU A 25 -29.50 -13.89 31.45
N GLN A 26 -30.13 -12.76 31.09
CA GLN A 26 -29.90 -12.07 29.81
C GLN A 26 -28.43 -11.63 29.63
N GLU A 27 -27.73 -11.36 30.74
CA GLU A 27 -26.30 -11.03 30.77
C GLU A 27 -25.39 -12.26 31.05
N ARG A 28 -25.89 -13.49 30.83
CA ARG A 28 -25.19 -14.78 31.07
C ARG A 28 -24.67 -15.00 32.50
N ARG A 29 -25.22 -14.31 33.51
CA ARG A 29 -24.86 -14.51 34.92
C ARG A 29 -25.66 -15.66 35.52
N THR A 30 -25.19 -16.89 35.30
CA THR A 30 -25.95 -18.11 35.61
C THR A 30 -25.49 -18.86 36.87
N GLY A 31 -24.39 -18.45 37.50
CA GLY A 31 -23.79 -19.16 38.64
C GLY A 31 -24.69 -19.18 39.88
N ASN A 32 -24.67 -20.29 40.63
CA ASN A 32 -25.51 -20.45 41.83
C ASN A 32 -25.22 -19.42 42.93
N GLY A 33 -23.98 -18.92 43.01
CA GLY A 33 -23.57 -17.88 43.95
C GLY A 33 -23.95 -16.45 43.53
N VAL A 34 -24.54 -16.25 42.35
CA VAL A 34 -24.93 -14.91 41.88
C VAL A 34 -26.02 -14.35 42.78
N ILE A 35 -25.73 -13.19 43.38
CA ILE A 35 -26.66 -12.44 44.21
C ILE A 35 -27.65 -11.67 43.33
N VAL A 36 -28.95 -11.82 43.61
CA VAL A 36 -30.02 -11.05 43.00
C VAL A 36 -30.17 -9.75 43.77
N ARG A 37 -29.62 -8.65 43.21
CA ARG A 37 -29.61 -7.34 43.85
C ARG A 37 -30.98 -6.68 43.71
N VAL A 38 -31.81 -6.80 44.74
CA VAL A 38 -33.13 -6.17 44.83
C VAL A 38 -33.40 -5.68 46.25
N GLU A 39 -33.91 -4.47 46.38
CA GLU A 39 -34.44 -3.97 47.65
C GLU A 39 -35.88 -4.46 47.83
N LEU A 40 -36.18 -5.09 48.96
CA LEU A 40 -37.50 -5.62 49.27
C LEU A 40 -38.02 -4.95 50.54
N THR A 41 -39.28 -4.50 50.53
CA THR A 41 -39.98 -4.12 51.76
C THR A 41 -40.22 -5.36 52.63
N ALA A 42 -40.53 -5.19 53.92
CA ALA A 42 -40.86 -6.31 54.82
C ALA A 42 -41.97 -7.21 54.23
N THR A 43 -43.02 -6.61 53.69
CA THR A 43 -44.12 -7.33 53.03
C THR A 43 -43.64 -8.11 51.80
N GLN A 44 -42.80 -7.50 50.95
CA GLN A 44 -42.25 -8.17 49.76
C GLN A 44 -41.30 -9.31 50.13
N ARG A 45 -40.50 -9.14 51.18
CA ARG A 45 -39.59 -10.17 51.70
C ARG A 45 -40.37 -11.38 52.22
N ALA A 46 -41.43 -11.15 52.99
CA ALA A 46 -42.32 -12.21 53.47
C ALA A 46 -42.97 -12.99 52.31
N GLN A 47 -43.36 -12.32 51.22
CA GLN A 47 -43.90 -12.98 50.02
C GLN A 47 -42.86 -13.92 49.37
N VAL A 48 -41.61 -13.46 49.26
CA VAL A 48 -40.48 -14.23 48.72
C VAL A 48 -40.11 -15.40 49.65
N ALA A 49 -40.20 -15.20 50.98
CA ALA A 49 -39.93 -16.20 52.01
C ALA A 49 -40.87 -17.41 51.96
N ARG A 50 -42.04 -17.30 51.33
CA ARG A 50 -42.94 -18.46 51.13
C ARG A 50 -42.27 -19.61 50.37
N TYR A 51 -41.25 -19.32 49.55
CA TYR A 51 -40.47 -20.32 48.82
C TYR A 51 -39.07 -20.51 49.42
N LEU A 52 -38.42 -19.42 49.84
CA LEU A 52 -37.06 -19.46 50.39
C LEU A 52 -36.98 -19.92 51.85
N GLY A 53 -38.11 -19.93 52.57
CA GLY A 53 -38.24 -20.37 53.95
C GLY A 53 -38.08 -19.25 54.98
N VAL A 54 -38.64 -19.48 56.17
CA VAL A 54 -38.66 -18.51 57.30
C VAL A 54 -37.25 -18.15 57.78
N ALA A 55 -36.33 -19.12 57.79
CA ALA A 55 -34.94 -18.88 58.19
C ALA A 55 -34.24 -17.88 57.25
N TRP A 56 -34.58 -17.85 55.95
CA TRP A 56 -34.05 -16.85 55.03
C TRP A 56 -34.64 -15.47 55.31
N ASP A 57 -35.94 -15.39 55.61
CA ASP A 57 -36.64 -14.14 55.90
C ASP A 57 -35.98 -13.38 57.05
N THR A 58 -35.72 -14.07 58.16
CA THR A 58 -35.15 -13.47 59.38
C THR A 58 -33.64 -13.24 59.32
N SER A 59 -32.93 -13.89 58.39
CA SER A 59 -31.46 -13.81 58.31
C SER A 59 -30.90 -12.49 57.76
N GLY A 60 -31.73 -11.65 57.12
CA GLY A 60 -31.28 -10.46 56.39
C GLY A 60 -30.44 -10.76 55.12
N GLN A 61 -30.17 -12.03 54.83
CA GLN A 61 -29.34 -12.43 53.69
C GLN A 61 -30.02 -12.09 52.35
N PRO A 62 -29.23 -11.79 51.30
CA PRO A 62 -29.79 -11.55 49.98
C PRO A 62 -30.33 -12.84 49.34
N VAL A 63 -31.13 -12.68 48.28
CA VAL A 63 -31.51 -13.81 47.41
C VAL A 63 -30.31 -14.17 46.53
N THR A 64 -30.03 -15.45 46.37
CA THR A 64 -29.06 -15.96 45.37
C THR A 64 -29.77 -16.83 44.34
N LEU A 65 -29.23 -16.92 43.13
CA LEU A 65 -29.80 -17.76 42.07
C LEU A 65 -29.89 -19.23 42.50
N GLY A 66 -28.86 -19.76 43.18
CA GLY A 66 -28.86 -21.14 43.66
C GLY A 66 -29.96 -21.41 44.68
N ARG A 67 -30.19 -20.49 45.63
CA ARG A 67 -31.28 -20.62 46.60
C ARG A 67 -32.66 -20.56 45.94
N LEU A 68 -32.83 -19.68 44.97
CA LEU A 68 -34.09 -19.56 44.24
C LEU A 68 -34.37 -20.81 43.39
N ARG A 69 -33.37 -21.33 42.66
CA ARG A 69 -33.49 -22.60 41.92
C ARG A 69 -33.85 -23.76 42.84
N ALA A 70 -33.15 -23.92 43.96
CA ALA A 70 -33.43 -24.99 44.92
C ALA A 70 -34.83 -24.86 45.56
N ALA A 71 -35.30 -23.64 45.79
CA ALA A 71 -36.66 -23.40 46.31
C ALA A 71 -37.73 -23.77 45.29
N LEU A 72 -37.56 -23.40 44.02
CA LEU A 72 -38.49 -23.73 42.95
C LEU A 72 -38.51 -25.24 42.65
N LEU A 73 -37.34 -25.89 42.63
CA LEU A 73 -37.25 -27.35 42.44
C LEU A 73 -38.00 -28.11 43.54
N ARG A 74 -37.90 -27.68 44.81
CA ARG A 74 -38.67 -28.28 45.92
C ARG A 74 -40.18 -28.09 45.77
N ALA A 75 -40.61 -27.03 45.09
CA ALA A 75 -42.00 -26.78 44.75
C ALA A 75 -42.44 -27.48 43.45
N GLY A 76 -41.56 -28.27 42.81
CA GLY A 76 -41.84 -28.97 41.56
C GLY A 76 -41.88 -28.07 40.33
N ASP A 77 -41.13 -26.97 40.33
CA ASP A 77 -41.01 -26.03 39.21
C ASP A 77 -39.54 -25.72 38.88
N ASP A 78 -39.27 -25.24 37.68
CA ASP A 78 -37.94 -24.80 37.25
C ASP A 78 -37.90 -23.26 37.09
N LEU A 79 -36.74 -22.66 37.37
CA LEU A 79 -36.58 -21.21 37.28
C LEU A 79 -36.72 -20.69 35.86
N LEU A 80 -36.15 -21.39 34.87
CA LEU A 80 -36.22 -20.97 33.48
C LEU A 80 -37.63 -21.17 32.92
N ASP A 81 -38.29 -22.28 33.27
CA ASP A 81 -39.68 -22.53 32.89
C ASP A 81 -40.63 -21.48 33.49
N LEU A 82 -40.49 -21.16 34.76
CA LEU A 82 -41.30 -20.13 35.43
C LEU A 82 -41.08 -18.75 34.79
N LEU A 83 -39.83 -18.36 34.53
CA LEU A 83 -39.54 -17.10 33.87
C LEU A 83 -40.12 -17.07 32.46
N THR A 84 -39.98 -18.15 31.70
CA THR A 84 -40.50 -18.25 30.33
C THR A 84 -42.02 -18.11 30.30
N ARG A 85 -42.74 -18.78 31.21
CA ARG A 85 -44.20 -18.69 31.29
C ARG A 85 -44.71 -17.34 31.78
N THR A 86 -43.97 -16.66 32.67
CA THR A 86 -44.42 -15.38 33.28
C THR A 86 -44.00 -14.13 32.50
N GLY A 87 -42.99 -14.22 31.63
CA GLY A 87 -42.47 -13.07 30.89
C GLY A 87 -41.83 -13.38 29.54
N GLY A 88 -42.09 -14.55 28.95
CA GLY A 88 -41.53 -14.98 27.67
C GLY A 88 -40.09 -15.48 27.76
N ALA A 89 -39.54 -15.97 26.65
CA ALA A 89 -38.20 -16.51 26.57
C ALA A 89 -37.12 -15.53 27.09
N ILE A 90 -36.05 -16.07 27.69
CA ILE A 90 -34.90 -15.27 28.13
C ILE A 90 -34.00 -15.00 26.94
N GLU A 91 -33.91 -13.75 26.51
CA GLU A 91 -33.00 -13.36 25.42
C GLU A 91 -31.54 -13.34 25.87
N ASP A 92 -30.64 -13.92 25.09
CA ASP A 92 -29.19 -13.83 25.35
C ASP A 92 -28.62 -12.49 24.85
N VAL A 93 -28.81 -11.43 25.62
CA VAL A 93 -28.36 -10.07 25.28
C VAL A 93 -26.83 -10.03 25.20
N ARG A 94 -26.13 -10.65 26.15
CA ARG A 94 -24.67 -10.70 26.16
C ARG A 94 -24.13 -11.46 24.95
N GLY A 95 -24.71 -12.63 24.64
CA GLY A 95 -24.35 -13.42 23.46
C GLY A 95 -24.57 -12.65 22.15
N ARG A 96 -25.72 -11.99 21.99
CA ARG A 96 -25.99 -11.16 20.80
C ARG A 96 -24.97 -10.03 20.64
N ARG A 97 -24.56 -9.38 21.74
CA ARG A 97 -23.52 -8.34 21.73
C ARG A 97 -22.15 -8.90 21.38
N ASP A 98 -21.74 -10.01 22.01
CA ASP A 98 -20.45 -10.65 21.75
C ASP A 98 -20.37 -11.13 20.29
N GLU A 99 -21.45 -11.72 19.76
CA GLU A 99 -21.53 -12.10 18.35
C GLU A 99 -21.51 -10.90 17.40
N ALA A 100 -22.21 -9.81 17.73
CA ALA A 100 -22.17 -8.60 16.93
C ALA A 100 -20.76 -7.99 16.90
N ALA A 101 -20.06 -7.97 18.03
CA ALA A 101 -18.67 -7.54 18.12
C ALA A 101 -17.73 -8.46 17.33
N ALA A 102 -17.93 -9.79 17.39
CA ALA A 102 -17.16 -10.75 16.61
C ALA A 102 -17.38 -10.57 15.10
N ARG A 103 -18.64 -10.38 14.66
CA ARG A 103 -18.96 -10.08 13.25
C ARG A 103 -18.35 -8.76 12.79
N ALA A 104 -18.38 -7.73 13.64
CA ALA A 104 -17.75 -6.44 13.36
C ALA A 104 -16.23 -6.57 13.19
N ALA A 105 -15.57 -7.28 14.11
CA ALA A 105 -14.13 -7.54 14.06
C ALA A 105 -13.74 -8.34 12.80
N ALA A 106 -14.52 -9.39 12.46
CA ALA A 106 -14.28 -10.21 11.27
C ALA A 106 -14.41 -9.41 9.97
N ARG A 107 -15.36 -8.46 9.89
CA ARG A 107 -15.48 -7.57 8.73
C ARG A 107 -14.28 -6.63 8.57
N ILE A 108 -13.80 -6.06 9.67
CA ILE A 108 -12.59 -5.21 9.65
C ILE A 108 -11.37 -6.04 9.25
N ASP A 109 -11.27 -7.27 9.76
CA ASP A 109 -10.20 -8.19 9.40
C ASP A 109 -10.21 -8.52 7.90
N ALA A 110 -11.36 -8.87 7.36
CA ALA A 110 -11.57 -9.12 5.93
C ALA A 110 -11.22 -7.90 5.07
N ALA A 111 -11.54 -6.68 5.53
CA ALA A 111 -11.19 -5.45 4.81
C ALA A 111 -9.67 -5.28 4.67
N TYR A 112 -8.88 -5.56 5.71
CA TYR A 112 -7.42 -5.54 5.61
C TYR A 112 -6.87 -6.70 4.75
N THR A 113 -7.46 -7.89 4.85
CA THR A 113 -7.10 -9.03 3.98
C THR A 113 -7.36 -8.72 2.50
N GLY A 114 -8.40 -7.95 2.19
CA GLY A 114 -8.67 -7.44 0.84
C GLY A 114 -7.53 -6.60 0.27
N LEU A 115 -6.89 -5.75 1.08
CA LEU A 115 -5.72 -4.96 0.66
C LEU A 115 -4.53 -5.86 0.28
N THR A 116 -4.18 -6.84 1.11
CA THR A 116 -3.13 -7.81 0.79
C THR A 116 -3.48 -8.60 -0.48
N THR A 117 -4.74 -9.04 -0.61
CA THR A 117 -5.21 -9.80 -1.79
C THR A 117 -5.13 -8.98 -3.07
N ALA A 118 -5.36 -7.66 -2.99
CA ALA A 118 -5.18 -6.75 -4.11
C ALA A 118 -3.71 -6.50 -4.49
N GLY A 119 -2.76 -7.08 -3.74
CA GLY A 119 -1.33 -6.99 -4.03
C GLY A 119 -0.61 -5.84 -3.33
N LEU A 120 -1.22 -5.20 -2.33
CA LEU A 120 -0.50 -4.25 -1.49
C LEU A 120 0.55 -4.98 -0.63
N PRO A 121 1.76 -4.40 -0.44
CA PRO A 121 2.79 -5.03 0.37
C PRO A 121 2.35 -5.29 1.82
N ASP A 122 2.65 -6.49 2.32
CA ASP A 122 2.19 -6.95 3.64
C ASP A 122 2.65 -6.03 4.78
N HIS A 123 3.86 -5.48 4.70
CA HIS A 123 4.37 -4.56 5.74
C HIS A 123 3.52 -3.30 5.84
N ALA A 124 3.12 -2.73 4.70
CA ALA A 124 2.26 -1.56 4.66
C ALA A 124 0.86 -1.86 5.22
N VAL A 125 0.29 -3.02 4.88
CA VAL A 125 -1.02 -3.47 5.39
C VAL A 125 -0.95 -3.73 6.91
N ARG A 126 0.11 -4.37 7.42
CA ARG A 126 0.32 -4.57 8.87
C ARG A 126 0.39 -3.24 9.60
N LEU A 127 1.14 -2.27 9.07
CA LEU A 127 1.23 -0.92 9.65
C LEU A 127 -0.14 -0.21 9.63
N ALA A 128 -0.84 -0.27 8.50
CA ALA A 128 -2.19 0.30 8.36
C ALA A 128 -3.18 -0.28 9.36
N ARG A 129 -3.08 -1.59 9.66
CA ARG A 129 -3.87 -2.28 10.68
C ARG A 129 -3.53 -1.83 12.08
N LYS A 130 -2.23 -1.79 12.42
CA LYS A 130 -1.74 -1.30 13.71
C LYS A 130 -2.20 0.13 14.00
N ARG A 131 -2.23 0.98 12.97
CA ARG A 131 -2.63 2.39 13.04
C ARG A 131 -4.11 2.65 12.73
N ARG A 132 -4.89 1.61 12.43
CA ARG A 132 -6.34 1.67 12.16
C ARG A 132 -6.74 2.63 11.05
N TRP A 133 -5.99 2.68 9.94
CA TRP A 133 -6.28 3.61 8.82
C TRP A 133 -7.63 3.38 8.13
N LEU A 134 -8.16 2.16 8.19
CA LEU A 134 -9.51 1.84 7.70
C LEU A 134 -10.62 2.27 8.70
N GLY A 135 -10.26 2.66 9.92
CA GLY A 135 -11.20 3.01 10.99
C GLY A 135 -11.59 1.81 11.87
N THR A 136 -12.47 2.06 12.84
CA THR A 136 -12.98 1.05 13.79
C THR A 136 -14.42 0.64 13.52
N ASP A 137 -15.08 1.32 12.59
CA ASP A 137 -16.43 1.00 12.13
C ASP A 137 -16.35 0.02 10.94
N PRO A 138 -17.03 -1.14 11.00
CA PRO A 138 -16.93 -2.15 9.94
C PRO A 138 -17.35 -1.68 8.54
N GLU A 139 -18.38 -0.85 8.44
CA GLU A 139 -18.87 -0.36 7.14
C GLU A 139 -17.88 0.62 6.53
N THR A 140 -17.36 1.54 7.35
CA THR A 140 -16.31 2.48 6.94
C THR A 140 -15.03 1.75 6.54
N ALA A 141 -14.63 0.73 7.28
CA ALA A 141 -13.45 -0.06 6.97
C ALA A 141 -13.59 -0.82 5.65
N THR A 142 -14.76 -1.40 5.39
CA THR A 142 -15.07 -2.08 4.12
C THR A 142 -14.99 -1.09 2.96
N ARG A 143 -15.75 0.02 3.01
CA ARG A 143 -15.75 1.04 1.95
C ARG A 143 -14.35 1.60 1.68
N ARG A 144 -13.59 1.93 2.72
CA ARG A 144 -12.22 2.45 2.56
C ARG A 144 -11.28 1.40 1.98
N SER A 145 -11.44 0.14 2.36
CA SER A 145 -10.64 -0.93 1.75
C SER A 145 -10.93 -1.04 0.27
N ASP A 146 -12.20 -1.09 -0.13
CA ASP A 146 -12.60 -1.16 -1.54
C ASP A 146 -12.08 0.06 -2.32
N ASP A 147 -12.24 1.27 -1.77
CA ASP A 147 -11.73 2.51 -2.36
C ASP A 147 -10.19 2.45 -2.58
N LEU A 148 -9.45 1.94 -1.60
CA LEU A 148 -7.99 1.82 -1.66
C LEU A 148 -7.52 0.69 -2.60
N GLN A 149 -8.27 -0.40 -2.69
CA GLN A 149 -8.02 -1.47 -3.67
C GLN A 149 -8.21 -0.93 -5.09
N HIS A 150 -9.29 -0.20 -5.36
CA HIS A 150 -9.50 0.44 -6.67
C HIS A 150 -8.40 1.44 -7.01
N LEU A 151 -7.96 2.24 -6.03
CA LEU A 151 -6.80 3.13 -6.22
C LEU A 151 -5.55 2.34 -6.58
N TRP A 152 -5.23 1.30 -5.80
CA TRP A 152 -4.03 0.49 -6.01
C TRP A 152 -4.00 -0.16 -7.40
N GLN A 153 -5.14 -0.70 -7.86
CA GLN A 153 -5.24 -1.29 -9.20
C GLN A 153 -5.15 -0.27 -10.34
N ALA A 154 -5.41 1.01 -10.06
CA ALA A 154 -5.20 2.09 -11.03
C ALA A 154 -3.74 2.57 -11.08
N LEU A 155 -2.85 2.04 -10.24
CA LEU A 155 -1.43 2.41 -10.13
C LEU A 155 -0.51 1.24 -10.49
N PRO A 156 0.76 1.49 -10.91
CA PRO A 156 1.36 2.78 -11.25
C PRO A 156 1.21 3.12 -12.75
N GLY A 157 1.18 4.41 -13.08
CA GLY A 157 1.39 4.86 -14.47
C GLY A 157 0.16 5.36 -15.20
N THR A 158 -0.62 6.26 -14.57
CA THR A 158 -1.66 6.98 -15.29
C THR A 158 -1.16 8.27 -15.94
N GLY A 159 -0.13 8.91 -15.37
CA GLY A 159 0.31 10.25 -15.80
C GLY A 159 -0.76 11.33 -15.64
N ARG A 160 -1.88 10.99 -14.97
CA ARG A 160 -3.05 11.86 -14.77
C ARG A 160 -2.88 12.69 -13.48
N PRO A 161 -3.50 13.88 -13.41
CA PRO A 161 -3.63 14.62 -12.17
C PRO A 161 -4.38 13.84 -11.09
N LEU A 162 -4.01 14.05 -9.82
CA LEU A 162 -4.66 13.41 -8.67
C LEU A 162 -6.18 13.63 -8.66
N ALA A 163 -6.62 14.87 -8.96
CA ALA A 163 -8.03 15.22 -9.01
C ALA A 163 -8.80 14.49 -10.13
N GLU A 164 -8.16 14.22 -11.27
CA GLU A 164 -8.78 13.46 -12.36
C GLU A 164 -8.96 12.00 -11.96
N ILE A 165 -7.96 11.40 -11.32
CA ILE A 165 -8.03 10.03 -10.79
C ILE A 165 -9.13 9.93 -9.72
N ALA A 166 -9.17 10.88 -8.80
CA ALA A 166 -10.20 10.93 -7.76
C ALA A 166 -11.61 11.02 -8.37
N ASN A 167 -11.82 11.90 -9.35
CA ASN A 167 -13.10 12.02 -10.03
C ASN A 167 -13.46 10.76 -10.84
N SER A 168 -12.48 10.16 -11.52
CA SER A 168 -12.68 8.94 -12.32
C SER A 168 -13.04 7.71 -11.48
N LEU A 169 -12.45 7.56 -10.30
CA LEU A 169 -12.67 6.41 -9.42
C LEU A 169 -13.88 6.60 -8.50
N TYR A 170 -14.12 7.83 -8.03
CA TYR A 170 -15.04 8.10 -6.93
C TYR A 170 -16.14 9.12 -7.26
N GLY A 171 -16.14 9.69 -8.47
CA GLY A 171 -17.08 10.76 -8.86
C GLY A 171 -16.87 12.07 -8.11
N ASP A 172 -15.72 12.23 -7.43
CA ASP A 172 -15.39 13.41 -6.62
C ASP A 172 -13.89 13.75 -6.80
N PRO A 173 -13.55 14.90 -7.43
CA PRO A 173 -12.16 15.29 -7.67
C PRO A 173 -11.38 15.59 -6.39
N HIS A 174 -12.05 15.83 -5.26
CA HIS A 174 -11.42 16.16 -3.98
C HIS A 174 -11.25 14.94 -3.08
N ARG A 175 -11.75 13.77 -3.50
CA ARG A 175 -11.80 12.57 -2.66
C ARG A 175 -10.43 12.12 -2.14
N LEU A 176 -9.37 12.38 -2.90
CA LEU A 176 -7.98 12.05 -2.56
C LEU A 176 -7.18 13.24 -2.01
N ASP A 177 -7.81 14.38 -1.76
CA ASP A 177 -7.15 15.56 -1.23
C ASP A 177 -6.63 15.33 0.20
N ARG A 178 -5.65 16.15 0.58
CA ARG A 178 -4.96 16.03 1.88
C ARG A 178 -5.88 16.31 3.07
N ASP A 179 -6.95 17.07 2.88
CA ASP A 179 -7.98 17.35 3.87
C ASP A 179 -9.05 16.25 3.97
N HIS A 180 -9.07 15.29 3.05
CA HIS A 180 -9.99 14.16 3.05
C HIS A 180 -9.39 12.90 3.71
N ASP A 181 -10.25 12.15 4.39
CA ASP A 181 -9.86 10.93 5.11
C ASP A 181 -9.26 9.87 4.19
N LEU A 182 -9.84 9.66 3.01
CA LEU A 182 -9.34 8.68 2.04
C LEU A 182 -7.99 9.13 1.48
N GLY A 183 -7.84 10.40 1.10
CA GLY A 183 -6.56 10.95 0.64
C GLY A 183 -5.44 10.77 1.66
N ARG A 184 -5.70 11.04 2.94
CA ARG A 184 -4.72 10.81 4.01
C ARG A 184 -4.40 9.34 4.24
N ALA A 185 -5.38 8.44 4.14
CA ALA A 185 -5.16 7.00 4.29
C ALA A 185 -4.35 6.46 3.09
N ALA A 186 -4.71 6.86 1.88
CA ALA A 186 -4.03 6.50 0.64
C ALA A 186 -2.56 6.94 0.66
N ALA A 187 -2.28 8.22 0.92
CA ALA A 187 -0.91 8.72 0.93
C ALA A 187 -0.03 8.01 1.98
N ARG A 188 -0.56 7.72 3.17
CA ARG A 188 0.18 6.96 4.19
C ARG A 188 0.45 5.52 3.77
N LEU A 189 -0.55 4.87 3.18
CA LEU A 189 -0.45 3.49 2.72
C LEU A 189 0.53 3.35 1.56
N LEU A 190 0.47 4.26 0.58
CA LEU A 190 1.40 4.35 -0.53
C LEU A 190 2.82 4.66 -0.06
N ALA A 191 3.00 5.61 0.87
CA ALA A 191 4.31 5.90 1.45
C ALA A 191 4.91 4.69 2.19
N ALA A 192 4.09 3.95 2.95
CA ALA A 192 4.52 2.73 3.63
C ALA A 192 4.85 1.61 2.63
N ALA A 193 4.05 1.46 1.58
CA ALA A 193 4.25 0.44 0.55
C ALA A 193 5.54 0.66 -0.26
N ALA A 194 5.94 1.91 -0.43
CA ALA A 194 7.18 2.31 -1.09
C ALA A 194 8.46 2.04 -0.29
N ALA A 195 8.36 1.82 1.03
CA ALA A 195 9.52 1.61 1.89
C ALA A 195 10.02 0.15 1.84
N ALA A 196 11.35 -0.03 1.90
CA ALA A 196 12.00 -1.35 1.82
C ALA A 196 11.97 -2.14 3.15
N ALA A 197 11.85 -1.45 4.29
CA ALA A 197 11.87 -2.05 5.63
C ALA A 197 10.72 -1.52 6.50
N ASP A 198 10.34 -2.31 7.52
CA ASP A 198 9.20 -2.01 8.42
C ASP A 198 9.40 -0.68 9.20
N ASP A 199 10.63 -0.38 9.65
CA ASP A 199 10.92 0.87 10.39
C ASP A 199 10.86 2.11 9.48
N ASP A 200 11.35 1.99 8.25
CA ASP A 200 11.27 3.06 7.24
C ASP A 200 9.82 3.32 6.82
N ALA A 201 8.99 2.27 6.75
CA ALA A 201 7.58 2.38 6.40
C ALA A 201 6.80 3.24 7.41
N ALA A 202 7.11 3.12 8.70
CA ALA A 202 6.50 3.94 9.74
C ALA A 202 6.87 5.41 9.58
N PHE A 203 8.15 5.71 9.38
CA PHE A 203 8.63 7.09 9.18
C PHE A 203 8.07 7.71 7.89
N ALA A 204 8.07 6.97 6.80
CA ALA A 204 7.51 7.41 5.52
C ALA A 204 6.00 7.74 5.66
N ALA A 205 5.23 6.87 6.34
CA ALA A 205 3.81 7.11 6.58
C ALA A 205 3.58 8.33 7.50
N ASP A 206 4.39 8.53 8.54
CA ASP A 206 4.23 9.65 9.47
C ASP A 206 4.51 11.01 8.80
N THR A 207 5.45 11.04 7.84
CA THR A 207 5.81 12.26 7.09
C THR A 207 5.01 12.47 5.80
N ALA A 208 4.22 11.49 5.35
CA ALA A 208 3.50 11.47 4.07
C ALA A 208 2.56 12.68 3.83
N LEU A 209 2.10 13.35 4.89
CA LEU A 209 1.17 14.48 4.78
C LEU A 209 1.87 15.86 4.75
N THR A 210 3.18 15.90 4.95
CA THR A 210 3.96 17.13 4.71
C THR A 210 3.84 17.52 3.24
N ALA A 211 3.90 18.82 2.92
CA ALA A 211 3.64 19.29 1.56
C ALA A 211 4.59 18.67 0.52
N ASP A 212 5.88 18.55 0.88
CA ASP A 212 6.90 17.99 -0.01
C ASP A 212 6.75 16.48 -0.18
N ARG A 213 6.54 15.74 0.92
CA ARG A 213 6.32 14.29 0.86
C ARG A 213 5.00 13.92 0.20
N TRP A 214 3.95 14.72 0.37
CA TRP A 214 2.65 14.47 -0.27
C TRP A 214 2.81 14.37 -1.79
N ARG A 215 3.44 15.38 -2.41
CA ARG A 215 3.68 15.38 -3.86
C ARG A 215 4.57 14.21 -4.26
N GLN A 216 5.60 13.93 -3.48
CA GLN A 216 6.56 12.85 -3.74
C GLN A 216 5.93 11.46 -3.68
N VAL A 217 5.00 11.23 -2.74
CA VAL A 217 4.27 9.96 -2.62
C VAL A 217 3.43 9.74 -3.88
N TRP A 218 2.63 10.72 -4.28
CA TRP A 218 1.79 10.59 -5.47
C TRP A 218 2.61 10.46 -6.76
N SER A 219 3.72 11.20 -6.89
CA SER A 219 4.59 11.11 -8.06
C SER A 219 5.29 9.75 -8.18
N GLN A 220 5.66 9.11 -7.07
CA GLN A 220 6.23 7.75 -7.06
C GLN A 220 5.31 6.72 -7.70
N TYR A 221 3.99 6.93 -7.65
CA TYR A 221 3.00 6.07 -8.28
C TYR A 221 2.53 6.57 -9.66
N GLY A 222 3.24 7.54 -10.23
CA GLY A 222 2.96 8.07 -11.57
C GLY A 222 1.72 8.96 -11.63
N ILE A 223 1.34 9.59 -10.52
CA ILE A 223 0.29 10.61 -10.47
C ILE A 223 0.97 11.99 -10.60
N GLY A 224 0.69 12.68 -11.69
CA GLY A 224 1.32 13.97 -12.00
C GLY A 224 0.71 15.10 -11.17
N CYS A 225 1.50 15.79 -10.34
CA CYS A 225 1.05 17.04 -9.71
C CYS A 225 1.12 18.25 -10.67
N ASP A 226 1.89 18.16 -11.77
CA ASP A 226 1.91 19.10 -12.90
C ASP A 226 2.66 18.45 -14.08
N GLU A 227 2.07 18.46 -15.27
CA GLU A 227 2.60 17.80 -16.48
C GLU A 227 3.67 18.60 -17.19
N VAL A 228 3.78 19.90 -16.88
CA VAL A 228 4.81 20.78 -17.44
C VAL A 228 6.06 20.77 -16.57
N SER A 229 5.90 20.72 -15.24
CA SER A 229 7.03 20.60 -14.31
C SER A 229 7.65 19.20 -14.26
N ALA A 230 6.91 18.15 -14.64
CA ALA A 230 7.48 16.81 -14.77
C ALA A 230 8.26 16.70 -16.08
N THR A 231 9.59 16.74 -15.99
CA THR A 231 10.50 16.81 -17.14
C THR A 231 11.51 15.66 -17.18
N VAL A 232 12.08 15.43 -18.35
CA VAL A 232 13.25 14.57 -18.59
C VAL A 232 14.17 15.27 -19.58
N LEU A 233 15.47 15.28 -19.32
CA LEU A 233 16.45 15.91 -20.20
C LEU A 233 16.90 14.86 -21.22
N VAL A 234 16.96 15.21 -22.50
CA VAL A 234 17.44 14.32 -23.55
C VAL A 234 18.48 15.03 -24.41
N LEU A 235 19.45 14.26 -24.93
CA LEU A 235 20.45 14.72 -25.88
C LEU A 235 20.50 13.73 -27.05
N ASN A 236 20.41 14.26 -28.27
CA ASN A 236 20.46 13.52 -29.53
C ASN A 236 19.57 12.27 -29.58
N LEU A 237 18.42 12.28 -28.90
CA LEU A 237 17.50 11.15 -28.84
C LEU A 237 16.57 11.15 -30.06
N PRO A 238 16.71 10.21 -31.01
CA PRO A 238 15.87 10.19 -32.19
C PRO A 238 14.50 9.62 -31.83
N LEU A 239 13.50 10.50 -31.75
CA LEU A 239 12.10 10.16 -31.57
C LEU A 239 11.34 10.48 -32.87
N ILE A 240 10.49 9.56 -33.31
CA ILE A 240 9.61 9.72 -34.48
C ILE A 240 8.15 9.71 -34.04
N GLY A 241 7.26 10.29 -34.86
CA GLY A 241 5.83 10.33 -34.59
C GLY A 241 5.24 11.74 -34.60
N LYS A 242 4.02 11.87 -34.05
CA LYS A 242 3.24 13.11 -34.01
C LYS A 242 3.28 13.81 -32.64
N ALA A 243 3.77 13.15 -31.60
CA ALA A 243 3.92 13.78 -30.29
C ALA A 243 4.85 15.01 -30.38
N PRO A 244 4.56 16.11 -29.65
CA PRO A 244 5.44 17.28 -29.60
C PRO A 244 6.89 16.93 -29.24
N ALA A 245 7.10 15.95 -28.36
CA ALA A 245 8.41 15.46 -27.97
C ALA A 245 9.29 15.06 -29.17
N ALA A 246 8.72 14.40 -30.19
CA ALA A 246 9.48 14.00 -31.38
C ALA A 246 10.04 15.20 -32.16
N ARG A 247 9.24 16.26 -32.29
CA ARG A 247 9.67 17.49 -32.98
C ARG A 247 10.67 18.30 -32.16
N ILE A 248 10.47 18.39 -30.84
CA ILE A 248 11.35 19.12 -29.93
C ILE A 248 12.73 18.43 -29.87
N ALA A 249 12.75 17.12 -29.61
CA ALA A 249 13.99 16.34 -29.56
C ALA A 249 14.73 16.36 -30.90
N GLY A 250 14.01 16.19 -32.01
CA GLY A 250 14.60 16.23 -33.35
C GLY A 250 15.23 17.59 -33.69
N ALA A 251 14.58 18.70 -33.33
CA ALA A 251 15.13 20.04 -33.57
C ALA A 251 16.39 20.33 -32.75
N ALA A 252 16.43 19.91 -31.49
CA ALA A 252 17.59 20.07 -30.62
C ALA A 252 18.77 19.19 -31.06
N ALA A 253 18.49 17.95 -31.49
CA ALA A 253 19.48 16.99 -31.96
C ALA A 253 20.27 17.49 -33.20
N VAL A 254 19.67 18.31 -34.07
CA VAL A 254 20.37 18.94 -35.21
C VAL A 254 21.58 19.76 -34.74
N HIS A 255 21.51 20.33 -33.54
CA HIS A 255 22.55 21.18 -32.97
C HIS A 255 23.36 20.51 -31.86
N GLY A 256 23.04 19.27 -31.47
CA GLY A 256 23.68 18.64 -30.32
C GLY A 256 23.27 19.25 -28.98
N GLU A 257 22.10 19.89 -28.90
CA GLU A 257 21.66 20.65 -27.73
C GLU A 257 20.82 19.76 -26.78
N PRO A 258 21.14 19.70 -25.48
CA PRO A 258 20.28 19.07 -24.49
C PRO A 258 18.93 19.79 -24.37
N VAL A 259 17.81 19.05 -24.37
CA VAL A 259 16.48 19.65 -24.29
C VAL A 259 15.57 18.95 -23.29
N TRP A 260 14.81 19.74 -22.54
CA TRP A 260 13.80 19.24 -21.62
C TRP A 260 12.53 18.83 -22.37
N LEU A 261 12.13 17.58 -22.19
CA LEU A 261 10.81 17.09 -22.58
C LEU A 261 9.90 17.05 -21.35
N THR A 262 8.67 17.52 -21.49
CA THR A 262 7.66 17.45 -20.43
C THR A 262 6.79 16.21 -20.58
N SER A 263 6.14 15.77 -19.50
CA SER A 263 5.13 14.69 -19.55
C SER A 263 4.04 15.03 -20.58
N ARG A 264 3.67 16.31 -20.70
CA ARG A 264 2.71 16.79 -21.70
C ARG A 264 3.23 16.64 -23.13
N SER A 265 4.52 16.89 -23.38
CA SER A 265 5.12 16.77 -24.72
C SER A 265 5.24 15.32 -25.20
N LEU A 266 5.35 14.37 -24.27
CA LEU A 266 5.44 12.92 -24.54
C LEU A 266 4.08 12.26 -24.79
N ARG A 267 2.99 13.03 -24.84
CA ARG A 267 1.67 12.48 -25.14
C ARG A 267 1.47 12.18 -26.60
N GLY A 268 0.73 11.09 -26.84
CA GLY A 268 0.32 10.69 -28.16
C GLY A 268 1.35 9.78 -28.83
N ASP A 269 1.32 9.77 -30.15
CA ASP A 269 2.07 8.85 -30.99
C ASP A 269 3.54 9.26 -31.09
N TRP A 270 4.42 8.53 -30.41
CA TRP A 270 5.86 8.56 -30.62
C TRP A 270 6.46 7.16 -30.48
N THR A 271 7.56 6.92 -31.18
CA THR A 271 8.39 5.71 -31.09
C THR A 271 9.87 6.08 -31.25
N PRO A 272 10.82 5.21 -30.84
CA PRO A 272 12.24 5.32 -31.19
C PRO A 272 12.45 5.42 -32.71
N GLY A 273 13.48 6.16 -33.13
CA GLY A 273 13.97 6.07 -34.51
C GLY A 273 14.43 4.65 -34.85
N PRO A 274 14.36 4.24 -36.14
CA PRO A 274 14.58 2.85 -36.56
C PRO A 274 15.98 2.31 -36.23
N ASP A 275 16.98 3.19 -36.16
CA ASP A 275 18.38 2.82 -35.87
C ASP A 275 18.72 2.93 -34.37
N LEU A 276 17.76 3.31 -33.51
CA LEU A 276 17.99 3.46 -32.08
C LEU A 276 17.95 2.10 -31.38
N THR A 277 19.12 1.51 -31.16
CA THR A 277 19.22 0.19 -30.48
C THR A 277 19.66 0.27 -29.02
N VAL A 278 20.34 1.34 -28.63
CA VAL A 278 20.86 1.55 -27.27
C VAL A 278 20.74 3.02 -26.89
N VAL A 279 20.21 3.27 -25.69
CA VAL A 279 20.17 4.60 -25.07
C VAL A 279 20.93 4.58 -23.75
N ARG A 280 21.76 5.60 -23.53
CA ARG A 280 22.44 5.83 -22.27
C ARG A 280 21.54 6.62 -21.34
N VAL A 281 21.56 6.29 -20.05
CA VAL A 281 20.76 6.96 -19.03
C VAL A 281 21.67 7.34 -17.87
N CYS A 282 21.72 8.62 -17.50
CA CYS A 282 22.45 9.12 -16.34
C CYS A 282 21.55 9.95 -15.42
N GLU A 283 22.01 10.19 -14.19
CA GLU A 283 21.33 11.05 -13.24
C GLU A 283 21.75 12.51 -13.39
N ASN A 284 23.04 12.74 -13.61
CA ASN A 284 23.65 14.04 -13.48
C ASN A 284 23.57 14.84 -14.81
N PRO A 285 23.03 16.08 -14.79
CA PRO A 285 23.01 16.97 -15.96
C PRO A 285 24.41 17.28 -16.50
N ALA A 286 25.44 17.30 -15.67
CA ALA A 286 26.80 17.61 -16.08
C ALA A 286 27.33 16.65 -17.15
N VAL A 287 26.83 15.41 -17.19
CA VAL A 287 27.16 14.43 -18.25
C VAL A 287 26.58 14.87 -19.59
N ALA A 288 25.33 15.34 -19.61
CA ALA A 288 24.68 15.84 -20.82
C ALA A 288 25.30 17.15 -21.30
N GLU A 289 25.61 18.07 -20.39
CA GLU A 289 26.30 19.33 -20.69
C GLU A 289 27.69 19.07 -21.31
N ALA A 290 28.51 18.24 -20.65
CA ALA A 290 29.84 17.91 -21.15
C ALA A 290 29.81 17.16 -22.48
N ALA A 291 28.85 16.25 -22.67
CA ALA A 291 28.70 15.52 -23.92
C ALA A 291 28.27 16.44 -25.08
N ALA A 292 27.36 17.39 -24.83
CA ALA A 292 26.96 18.40 -25.80
C ALA A 292 28.14 19.29 -26.19
N ASP A 293 28.88 19.83 -25.21
CA ASP A 293 30.02 20.73 -25.46
C ASP A 293 31.15 20.05 -26.24
N ARG A 294 31.41 18.77 -25.97
CA ARG A 294 32.57 18.04 -26.53
C ARG A 294 32.26 17.31 -27.83
N LEU A 295 31.07 16.74 -27.95
CA LEU A 295 30.69 15.84 -29.05
C LEU A 295 29.58 16.41 -29.93
N GLY A 296 28.81 17.39 -29.45
CA GLY A 296 27.73 18.03 -30.19
C GLY A 296 26.73 17.03 -30.78
N SER A 297 26.34 17.24 -32.04
CA SER A 297 25.38 16.37 -32.75
C SER A 297 25.94 14.97 -33.08
N ALA A 298 27.24 14.74 -32.89
CA ALA A 298 27.83 13.41 -33.02
C ALA A 298 27.68 12.56 -31.74
N CYS A 299 27.32 13.16 -30.60
CA CYS A 299 27.09 12.42 -29.36
C CYS A 299 26.02 11.35 -29.55
N LEU A 300 26.27 10.15 -29.01
CA LEU A 300 25.27 9.08 -28.96
C LEU A 300 24.06 9.48 -28.10
N PRO A 301 22.87 8.89 -28.34
CA PRO A 301 21.64 9.23 -27.63
C PRO A 301 21.75 9.05 -26.10
N LEU A 302 21.36 10.08 -25.37
CA LEU A 302 21.42 10.15 -23.92
C LEU A 302 20.10 10.66 -23.34
N VAL A 303 19.70 10.07 -22.22
CA VAL A 303 18.61 10.51 -21.34
C VAL A 303 19.19 10.84 -19.98
N CYS A 304 18.88 12.02 -19.45
CA CYS A 304 19.24 12.42 -18.09
C CYS A 304 17.96 12.55 -17.25
N ILE A 305 17.89 11.78 -16.16
CA ILE A 305 16.72 11.74 -15.26
C ILE A 305 16.70 12.86 -14.22
N TYR A 306 17.83 13.56 -14.04
CA TYR A 306 17.99 14.71 -13.15
C TYR A 306 17.53 14.43 -11.71
N GLY A 307 18.27 13.58 -11.02
CA GLY A 307 17.88 13.05 -9.72
C GLY A 307 16.82 11.95 -9.82
N ARG A 308 15.83 11.97 -8.92
CA ARG A 308 14.76 10.96 -8.92
C ARG A 308 13.92 11.04 -10.21
N PRO A 309 13.73 9.94 -10.95
CA PRO A 309 13.01 9.97 -12.22
C PRO A 309 11.58 10.51 -12.07
N SER A 310 11.24 11.51 -12.88
CA SER A 310 9.89 12.07 -12.97
C SER A 310 8.94 11.15 -13.76
N SER A 311 7.64 11.49 -13.82
CA SER A 311 6.69 10.80 -14.70
C SER A 311 7.06 10.91 -16.19
N ALA A 312 7.71 11.99 -16.61
CA ALA A 312 8.20 12.14 -17.98
C ALA A 312 9.34 11.16 -18.26
N ALA A 313 10.30 11.06 -17.32
CA ALA A 313 11.40 10.12 -17.41
C ALA A 313 10.89 8.67 -17.49
N TRP A 314 9.99 8.28 -16.59
CA TRP A 314 9.41 6.93 -16.63
C TRP A 314 8.62 6.63 -17.90
N THR A 315 7.84 7.59 -18.39
CA THR A 315 7.08 7.44 -19.64
C THR A 315 8.02 7.20 -20.81
N LEU A 316 9.10 7.98 -20.91
CA LEU A 316 10.10 7.83 -21.95
C LEU A 316 10.84 6.49 -21.84
N LEU A 317 11.41 6.18 -20.67
CA LEU A 317 12.21 4.95 -20.47
C LEU A 317 11.39 3.68 -20.72
N ARG A 318 10.14 3.62 -20.26
CA ARG A 318 9.26 2.47 -20.51
C ARG A 318 8.89 2.34 -21.98
N GLY A 319 8.62 3.45 -22.68
CA GLY A 319 8.32 3.41 -24.11
C GLY A 319 9.52 2.92 -24.93
N LEU A 320 10.72 3.43 -24.64
CA LEU A 320 11.97 2.96 -25.25
C LEU A 320 12.17 1.45 -25.02
N ALA A 321 12.04 0.98 -23.78
CA ALA A 321 12.23 -0.43 -23.44
C ALA A 321 11.15 -1.33 -24.06
N ALA A 322 9.89 -0.88 -24.14
CA ALA A 322 8.79 -1.60 -24.77
C ALA A 322 9.02 -1.81 -26.28
N ASP A 323 9.67 -0.84 -26.94
CA ASP A 323 10.06 -0.92 -28.35
C ASP A 323 11.43 -1.63 -28.56
N GLY A 324 11.97 -2.25 -27.51
CA GLY A 324 13.17 -3.09 -27.60
C GLY A 324 14.51 -2.34 -27.56
N VAL A 325 14.50 -1.04 -27.25
CA VAL A 325 15.74 -0.26 -27.06
C VAL A 325 16.40 -0.69 -25.76
N ARG A 326 17.68 -1.07 -25.81
CA ARG A 326 18.44 -1.41 -24.60
C ARG A 326 18.81 -0.15 -23.84
N LEU A 327 18.63 -0.18 -22.52
CA LEU A 327 18.95 0.95 -21.64
C LEU A 327 20.25 0.67 -20.91
N ARG A 328 21.22 1.59 -21.02
CA ARG A 328 22.47 1.53 -20.25
C ARG A 328 22.43 2.59 -19.18
N VAL A 329 22.18 2.17 -17.95
CA VAL A 329 21.81 3.07 -16.84
C VAL A 329 22.98 3.26 -15.87
N THR A 330 23.16 4.48 -15.39
CA THR A 330 23.96 4.83 -14.23
C THR A 330 23.20 5.86 -13.39
N ALA A 331 23.51 5.87 -12.10
CA ALA A 331 23.01 6.81 -11.10
C ALA A 331 24.05 6.91 -9.98
N ASP A 332 24.00 7.99 -9.21
CA ASP A 332 24.83 8.10 -8.01
C ASP A 332 24.46 6.99 -7.02
N ARG A 333 25.43 6.48 -6.27
CA ARG A 333 25.20 5.35 -5.34
C ARG A 333 24.97 5.80 -3.90
N ASP A 334 24.25 6.91 -3.72
CA ASP A 334 23.68 7.26 -2.43
C ASP A 334 22.43 6.39 -2.10
N ALA A 335 21.83 6.57 -0.93
CA ALA A 335 20.67 5.78 -0.53
C ALA A 335 19.45 5.97 -1.45
N ALA A 336 19.26 7.16 -2.04
CA ALA A 336 18.19 7.44 -2.98
C ALA A 336 18.50 6.86 -4.37
N GLY A 337 19.72 7.05 -4.83
CA GLY A 337 20.25 6.61 -6.11
C GLY A 337 20.20 5.10 -6.33
N ARG A 338 20.54 4.32 -5.30
CA ARG A 338 20.39 2.85 -5.34
C ARG A 338 18.95 2.39 -5.61
N GLY A 339 17.96 3.13 -5.08
CA GLY A 339 16.54 2.78 -5.24
C GLY A 339 16.10 2.88 -6.69
N PHE A 340 16.26 4.05 -7.30
CA PHE A 340 15.82 4.23 -8.69
C PHE A 340 16.74 3.55 -9.72
N LEU A 341 18.02 3.34 -9.43
CA LEU A 341 18.87 2.48 -10.25
C LEU A 341 18.33 1.05 -10.32
N THR A 342 17.93 0.48 -9.18
CA THR A 342 17.30 -0.85 -9.12
C THR A 342 16.01 -0.90 -9.94
N GLU A 343 15.16 0.13 -9.82
CA GLU A 343 13.92 0.22 -10.60
C GLU A 343 14.18 0.33 -12.11
N MET A 344 15.18 1.11 -12.54
CA MET A 344 15.54 1.23 -13.95
C MET A 344 16.13 -0.07 -14.51
N LEU A 345 16.97 -0.76 -13.73
CA LEU A 345 17.55 -2.07 -14.10
C LEU A 345 16.49 -3.18 -14.23
N ALA A 346 15.31 -3.00 -13.64
CA ALA A 346 14.19 -3.92 -13.82
C ALA A 346 13.46 -3.76 -15.17
N LEU A 347 13.76 -2.70 -15.94
CA LEU A 347 13.18 -2.52 -17.28
C LEU A 347 13.75 -3.56 -18.26
N PRO A 348 12.94 -4.05 -19.22
CA PRO A 348 13.42 -5.00 -20.24
C PRO A 348 14.64 -4.48 -20.98
N GLY A 349 15.72 -5.27 -21.01
CA GLY A 349 16.96 -4.93 -21.71
C GLY A 349 17.81 -3.84 -21.05
N ALA A 350 17.49 -3.45 -19.82
CA ALA A 350 18.31 -2.52 -19.05
C ALA A 350 19.54 -3.23 -18.45
N THR A 351 20.70 -2.57 -18.52
CA THR A 351 21.95 -3.01 -17.90
C THR A 351 22.67 -1.82 -17.29
N GLU A 352 23.60 -2.07 -16.37
CA GLU A 352 24.51 -1.00 -15.93
C GLU A 352 25.31 -0.47 -17.13
N TRP A 353 25.53 0.84 -17.18
CA TRP A 353 26.22 1.48 -18.32
C TRP A 353 27.70 1.14 -18.32
N LEU A 354 28.41 1.47 -17.24
CA LEU A 354 29.83 1.18 -17.07
C LEU A 354 30.02 0.31 -15.82
N PRO A 355 31.02 -0.61 -15.80
CA PRO A 355 31.29 -1.47 -14.65
C PRO A 355 31.42 -0.68 -13.35
N ASP A 356 31.02 -1.33 -12.27
CA ASP A 356 30.96 -0.78 -10.94
C ASP A 356 32.28 -0.11 -10.51
N ALA A 357 32.16 1.07 -9.89
CA ALA A 357 33.25 1.75 -9.21
C ALA A 357 32.68 2.28 -7.88
N ASP A 358 32.79 1.46 -6.84
CA ASP A 358 32.26 1.75 -5.52
C ASP A 358 32.71 3.13 -5.01
N GLY A 359 31.74 3.94 -4.55
CA GLY A 359 31.98 5.21 -3.87
C GLY A 359 32.28 6.42 -4.76
N LEU A 360 32.16 6.30 -6.09
CA LEU A 360 32.33 7.43 -7.01
C LEU A 360 30.97 8.03 -7.42
N TYR A 361 30.85 9.35 -7.30
CA TYR A 361 29.77 10.12 -7.93
C TYR A 361 29.97 10.19 -9.46
N GLU A 362 28.91 10.43 -10.23
CA GLU A 362 28.98 10.55 -11.69
C GLU A 362 29.98 11.61 -12.16
N GLU A 363 30.19 12.70 -11.40
CA GLU A 363 31.21 13.72 -11.69
C GLU A 363 32.62 13.13 -11.73
N ALA A 364 32.91 12.16 -10.86
CA ALA A 364 34.20 11.47 -10.82
C ALA A 364 34.36 10.48 -11.98
N ARG A 365 33.25 10.10 -12.63
CA ARG A 365 33.20 9.20 -13.79
C ARG A 365 32.95 9.94 -15.10
N LEU A 366 32.82 11.28 -15.06
CA LEU A 366 32.39 12.11 -16.18
C LEU A 366 33.21 11.86 -17.45
N GLU A 367 34.54 11.79 -17.33
CA GLU A 367 35.42 11.52 -18.48
C GLU A 367 35.13 10.16 -19.14
N ALA A 368 34.92 9.11 -18.34
CA ALA A 368 34.62 7.77 -18.85
C ALA A 368 33.22 7.70 -19.47
N LEU A 369 32.23 8.37 -18.85
CA LEU A 369 30.86 8.43 -19.37
C LEU A 369 30.81 9.17 -20.71
N VAL A 370 31.48 10.31 -20.81
CA VAL A 370 31.54 11.10 -22.06
C VAL A 370 32.33 10.35 -23.14
N ALA A 371 33.40 9.62 -22.77
CA ALA A 371 34.12 8.78 -23.74
C ALA A 371 33.25 7.66 -24.33
N ASP A 372 32.35 7.04 -23.55
CA ASP A 372 31.43 6.00 -24.07
C ASP A 372 30.29 6.57 -24.95
N LEU A 373 30.03 7.87 -24.83
CA LEU A 373 29.09 8.61 -25.68
C LEU A 373 29.67 9.00 -27.04
N ASP A 374 30.98 8.88 -27.24
CA ASP A 374 31.63 9.12 -28.52
C ASP A 374 31.53 7.88 -29.43
N PRO A 375 30.86 7.99 -30.61
CA PRO A 375 30.78 6.89 -31.56
C PRO A 375 32.14 6.35 -32.02
N ILE A 376 33.17 7.21 -32.12
CA ILE A 376 34.50 6.84 -32.63
C ILE A 376 35.22 5.95 -31.62
N THR A 377 35.24 6.37 -30.36
CA THR A 377 35.83 5.60 -29.26
C THR A 377 35.14 4.23 -29.09
N ARG A 378 33.81 4.19 -29.26
CA ARG A 378 33.01 2.95 -29.24
C ARG A 378 33.36 1.98 -30.36
N ALA A 379 33.50 2.49 -31.58
CA ALA A 379 33.86 1.69 -32.74
C ALA A 379 35.28 1.10 -32.66
N ALA A 380 36.16 1.67 -31.82
CA ALA A 380 37.48 1.11 -31.52
C ALA A 380 37.40 0.00 -30.46
N GLY A 381 36.65 0.22 -29.36
CA GLY A 381 36.49 -0.78 -28.29
C GLY A 381 35.77 -2.06 -28.73
N ASP A 382 34.74 -1.97 -29.58
CA ASP A 382 34.02 -3.15 -30.10
C ASP A 382 34.88 -3.96 -31.10
N ARG A 383 35.95 -3.38 -31.67
CA ARG A 383 36.90 -4.13 -32.53
C ARG A 383 37.90 -4.94 -31.71
N ASP A 384 38.28 -4.45 -30.55
CA ASP A 384 39.22 -5.15 -29.67
C ASP A 384 38.55 -6.36 -28.98
N ASP A 385 37.26 -6.27 -28.64
CA ASP A 385 36.48 -7.38 -28.03
C ASP A 385 36.19 -8.53 -29.02
N HIS A 386 36.40 -8.31 -30.33
CA HIS A 386 36.32 -9.32 -31.38
C HIS A 386 37.69 -9.79 -31.91
N GLY A 387 38.80 -9.32 -31.31
CA GLY A 387 40.16 -9.47 -31.83
C GLY A 387 41.05 -10.56 -31.19
N GLU A 388 40.68 -11.19 -30.08
CA GLU A 388 41.48 -12.26 -29.48
C GLU A 388 40.96 -13.65 -29.86
N GLY A 389 41.51 -14.25 -30.92
CA GLY A 389 41.21 -15.64 -31.23
C GLY A 389 41.69 -16.24 -32.54
N LEU A 390 42.71 -15.70 -33.22
CA LEU A 390 43.41 -16.48 -34.25
C LEU A 390 44.90 -16.10 -34.29
N LEU A 391 45.71 -16.79 -33.49
CA LEU A 391 47.17 -16.76 -33.63
C LEU A 391 47.55 -17.43 -34.97
N PRO A 392 48.44 -16.84 -35.78
CA PRO A 392 48.98 -17.52 -36.95
C PRO A 392 49.85 -18.70 -36.47
N GLY A 393 49.57 -19.89 -37.00
CA GLY A 393 50.37 -21.09 -36.75
C GLY A 393 51.82 -20.92 -37.22
N PRO A 394 52.78 -21.64 -36.62
CA PRO A 394 54.20 -21.46 -36.90
C PRO A 394 54.54 -21.84 -38.34
N ASP A 395 55.39 -21.02 -38.97
CA ASP A 395 55.94 -21.25 -40.31
C ASP A 395 56.56 -22.66 -40.46
N PRO A 396 56.33 -23.34 -41.59
CA PRO A 396 56.97 -24.63 -41.84
C PRO A 396 58.48 -24.45 -42.08
N LYS A 397 59.27 -25.28 -41.40
CA LYS A 397 60.73 -25.38 -41.57
C LYS A 397 61.12 -25.70 -43.02
N PRO A 398 62.27 -25.19 -43.51
CA PRO A 398 62.74 -25.46 -44.85
C PRO A 398 63.24 -26.90 -44.98
N THR A 399 62.63 -27.68 -45.88
CA THR A 399 63.19 -28.93 -46.37
C THR A 399 64.26 -28.61 -47.42
N MET A 400 65.54 -28.77 -47.06
CA MET A 400 66.59 -29.07 -48.03
C MET A 400 66.29 -30.46 -48.63
N GLY A 401 66.25 -30.55 -49.96
CA GLY A 401 66.08 -31.81 -50.68
C GLY A 401 67.33 -32.68 -50.67
N PHE A 402 67.20 -33.91 -51.16
CA PHE A 402 68.15 -34.61 -52.03
C PHE A 402 67.47 -35.91 -52.53
N ASP A 403 67.60 -36.12 -53.85
CA ASP A 403 67.32 -37.28 -54.72
C ASP A 403 65.90 -37.85 -54.89
#